data_AF-A0A0G1XBV0-F1
#
_entry.id   AF-A0A0G1XBV0-F1
#
_cell.length_a   1.000
_cell.length_b   1.000
_cell.length_c   1.000
_cell.angle_alpha   90.00
_cell.angle_beta   90.00
_cell.angle_gamma   90.00
#
_symmetry.space_group_name_H-M   'P 1'
#
loop_
_entity.id
_entity.type
_entity.pdbx_description
1 polymer ?
#
loop_
_entity_poly.entity_id
_entity_poly.type
_entity_poly.pdbx_seq_one_letter_code
_entity_poly.pdbx_strand_id
1 'polypeptide(L)'
;MEGRNQENRVQEVSEISRALKSLARELNVPVLALSQLSRAVESRNPPIPQLSDLRESGSIEQDADVVMFIYREEQYKDKNSKKQHIADILIKKHRNGPTGSVELYFDANKTSFRNLSREQVEVVEEIEEI
;
A
#
# COMPACT_ATOMS: atom_id res chain seq x y z
N MET A 1 -6.33 15.95 28.01
CA MET A 1 -5.23 15.02 28.38
C MET A 1 -4.81 14.09 27.22
N GLU A 2 -5.36 14.23 26.00
CA GLU A 2 -5.12 13.28 24.90
C GLU A 2 -3.81 13.48 24.11
N GLY A 3 -3.17 14.66 24.18
CA GLY A 3 -1.95 14.96 23.41
C GLY A 3 -0.69 14.19 23.84
N ARG A 4 -0.56 13.81 25.12
CA ARG A 4 0.66 13.12 25.63
C ARG A 4 0.83 11.70 25.09
N ASN A 5 -0.26 10.96 24.89
CA ASN A 5 -0.17 9.59 24.37
C ASN A 5 0.13 9.55 22.87
N GLN A 6 -0.36 10.54 22.11
CA GLN A 6 -0.12 10.59 20.68
C GLN A 6 1.35 10.90 20.35
N GLU A 7 1.97 11.78 21.14
CA GLU A 7 3.39 12.12 21.01
C GLU A 7 4.29 10.90 21.32
N ASN A 8 3.96 10.15 22.38
CA ASN A 8 4.66 8.90 22.72
C ASN A 8 4.57 7.88 21.58
N ARG A 9 3.39 7.73 20.96
CA ARG A 9 3.21 6.77 19.88
C ARG A 9 4.05 7.11 18.64
N VAL A 10 4.09 8.38 18.25
CA VAL A 10 4.91 8.83 17.12
C VAL A 10 6.39 8.56 17.41
N GLN A 11 6.85 8.79 18.63
CA GLN A 11 8.22 8.51 19.04
C GLN A 11 8.54 7.01 18.97
N GLU A 12 7.67 6.15 19.54
CA GLU A 12 7.83 4.69 19.47
C GLU A 12 7.95 4.19 18.02
N VAL A 13 7.04 4.62 17.15
CA VAL A 13 7.07 4.21 15.74
C VAL A 13 8.35 4.65 15.05
N SER A 14 8.85 5.85 15.41
CA SER A 14 10.10 6.37 14.89
C SER A 14 11.34 5.61 15.37
N GLU A 15 11.32 5.10 16.60
CA GLU A 15 12.38 4.24 17.12
C GLU A 15 12.36 2.87 16.43
N ILE A 16 11.16 2.29 16.25
CA ILE A 16 10.98 1.01 15.56
C ILE A 16 11.44 1.10 14.10
N SER A 17 11.02 2.12 13.35
CA SER A 17 11.38 2.27 11.93
C SER A 17 12.90 2.41 11.73
N ARG A 18 13.56 3.20 12.56
CA ARG A 18 15.03 3.34 12.55
C ARG A 18 15.73 2.04 12.92
N ALA A 19 15.26 1.35 13.96
CA ALA A 19 15.83 0.07 14.37
C ALA A 19 15.73 -0.98 13.25
N LEU A 20 14.57 -1.08 12.59
CA LEU A 20 14.38 -1.98 11.44
C LEU A 20 15.31 -1.63 10.27
N LYS A 21 15.47 -0.34 9.96
CA LYS A 21 16.39 0.11 8.90
C LYS A 21 17.85 -0.21 9.23
N SER A 22 18.27 0.01 10.47
CA SER A 22 19.62 -0.34 10.93
C SER A 22 19.85 -1.85 10.85
N LEU A 23 18.89 -2.66 11.33
CA LEU A 23 18.96 -4.12 11.27
C LEU A 23 19.06 -4.63 9.82
N ALA A 24 18.24 -4.10 8.91
CA ALA A 24 18.28 -4.45 7.48
C ALA A 24 19.66 -4.16 6.86
N ARG A 25 20.28 -3.03 7.22
CA ARG A 25 21.63 -2.67 6.75
C ARG A 25 22.71 -3.54 7.37
N GLU A 26 22.63 -3.83 8.66
CA GLU A 26 23.61 -4.64 9.39
C GLU A 26 23.63 -6.08 8.89
N LEU A 27 22.46 -6.70 8.74
CA LEU A 27 22.32 -8.07 8.27
C LEU A 27 22.36 -8.19 6.74
N ASN A 28 22.32 -7.06 6.03
CA ASN A 28 22.24 -7.00 4.57
C ASN A 28 21.09 -7.84 3.98
N VAL A 29 19.90 -7.71 4.57
CA VAL A 29 18.68 -8.40 4.12
C VAL A 29 17.54 -7.41 3.90
N PRO A 30 16.64 -7.66 2.92
CA PRO A 30 15.44 -6.86 2.78
C PRO A 30 14.49 -7.11 3.95
N VAL A 31 14.01 -6.03 4.57
CA VAL A 31 12.99 -6.06 5.63
C VAL A 31 11.71 -5.47 5.09
N LEU A 32 10.63 -6.24 5.13
CA LEU A 32 9.29 -5.79 4.78
C LEU A 32 8.48 -5.57 6.06
N ALA A 33 7.98 -4.36 6.25
CA ALA A 33 7.08 -4.00 7.34
C ALA A 33 5.71 -3.61 6.78
N LEU A 34 4.65 -3.98 7.49
CA LEU A 34 3.28 -3.58 7.17
C LEU A 34 2.86 -2.47 8.14
N SER A 35 2.26 -1.41 7.58
CA SER A 35 1.66 -0.33 8.37
C SER A 35 0.21 -0.18 7.98
N GLN A 36 -0.67 -0.12 8.99
CA GLN A 36 -2.04 0.29 8.78
C GLN A 36 -2.08 1.78 8.43
N LEU A 37 -3.00 2.17 7.54
CA LEU A 37 -3.24 3.56 7.16
C LEU A 37 -4.23 4.23 8.11
N SER A 38 -4.13 5.55 8.23
CA SER A 38 -5.18 6.35 8.86
C SER A 38 -6.50 6.19 8.11
N ARG A 39 -7.62 6.11 8.84
CA ARG A 39 -8.99 6.11 8.26
C ARG A 39 -9.31 7.38 7.46
N ALA A 40 -8.51 8.44 7.61
CA ALA A 40 -8.65 9.67 6.83
C ALA A 40 -8.56 9.45 5.31
N VAL A 41 -7.96 8.35 4.85
CA VAL A 41 -7.96 7.98 3.43
C VAL A 41 -9.37 7.79 2.86
N GLU A 42 -10.29 7.24 3.66
CA GLU A 42 -11.64 6.85 3.25
C GLU A 42 -12.54 8.06 2.95
N SER A 43 -12.25 9.22 3.54
CA SER A 43 -13.04 10.44 3.31
C SER A 43 -12.65 11.20 2.03
N ARG A 44 -11.57 10.79 1.35
CA ARG A 44 -11.16 11.39 0.09
C ARG A 44 -11.89 10.77 -1.09
N ASN A 45 -12.09 11.57 -2.14
CA ASN A 45 -12.64 11.12 -3.41
C ASN A 45 -11.68 11.45 -4.57
N PRO A 46 -11.02 10.46 -5.21
CA PRO A 46 -11.04 9.03 -4.86
C PRO A 46 -10.22 8.71 -3.60
N PRO A 47 -10.52 7.63 -2.86
CA PRO A 47 -9.84 7.25 -1.62
C PRO A 47 -8.49 6.57 -1.89
N ILE A 48 -7.61 7.24 -2.62
CA ILE A 48 -6.29 6.73 -3.00
C ILE A 48 -5.28 7.00 -1.88
N PRO A 49 -4.58 5.97 -1.36
CA PRO A 49 -3.52 6.16 -0.36
C PRO A 49 -2.36 7.05 -0.82
N GLN A 50 -1.82 7.80 0.11
CA GLN A 50 -0.72 8.75 -0.03
C GLN A 50 0.22 8.62 1.17
N LEU A 51 1.45 9.13 1.04
CA LEU A 51 2.46 9.07 2.10
C LEU A 51 1.98 9.74 3.40
N SER A 52 1.19 10.82 3.27
CA SER A 52 0.58 11.52 4.41
C SER A 52 -0.38 10.66 5.22
N ASP A 53 -0.88 9.53 4.71
CA ASP A 53 -1.74 8.62 5.48
C ASP A 53 -0.95 7.76 6.48
N LEU A 54 0.38 7.77 6.37
CA LEU A 54 1.31 7.26 7.39
C LEU A 54 1.53 8.30 8.50
N ARG A 55 0.65 9.30 8.67
CA ARG A 55 0.87 10.50 9.53
C ARG A 55 1.31 10.20 10.96
N GLU A 56 0.82 9.12 11.57
CA GLU A 56 1.22 8.66 12.90
C GLU A 56 2.61 7.98 12.91
N SER A 57 3.27 8.00 11.75
CA SER A 57 4.44 7.22 11.38
C SER A 57 5.27 7.95 10.32
N GLY A 58 5.31 9.30 10.33
CA GLY A 58 6.06 10.08 9.34
C GLY A 58 7.56 9.71 9.28
N SER A 59 8.09 9.12 10.35
CA SER A 59 9.39 8.47 10.40
C SER A 59 9.52 7.26 9.49
N ILE A 60 8.49 6.42 9.35
CA ILE A 60 8.47 5.30 8.39
C ILE A 60 8.67 5.83 6.97
N GLU A 61 7.95 6.90 6.59
CA GLU A 61 8.12 7.51 5.28
C GLU A 61 9.58 7.93 5.09
N GLN A 62 10.21 8.57 6.06
CA GLN A 62 11.60 9.01 5.95
C GLN A 62 12.58 7.84 5.89
N ASP A 63 12.45 6.86 6.79
CA ASP A 63 13.42 5.78 6.97
C ASP A 63 13.36 4.72 5.85
N ALA A 64 12.16 4.41 5.34
CA ALA A 64 11.97 3.41 4.30
C ALA A 64 12.72 3.75 3.01
N ASP A 65 13.22 2.72 2.32
CA ASP A 65 13.76 2.89 0.97
C ASP A 65 12.65 2.89 -0.09
N VAL A 66 11.64 2.05 0.11
CA VAL A 66 10.48 1.89 -0.78
C VAL A 66 9.21 1.93 0.06
N VAL A 67 8.18 2.64 -0.43
CA VAL A 67 6.84 2.64 0.16
C VAL A 67 5.84 2.28 -0.93
N MET A 68 5.08 1.21 -0.68
CA MET A 68 4.03 0.72 -1.57
C MET A 68 2.69 0.72 -0.84
N PHE A 69 1.63 1.10 -1.54
CA PHE A 69 0.26 0.93 -1.07
C PHE A 69 -0.49 -0.05 -1.96
N ILE A 70 -1.43 -0.76 -1.37
CA ILE A 70 -2.37 -1.61 -2.09
C ILE A 70 -3.69 -0.85 -2.19
N TYR A 71 -4.18 -0.66 -3.41
CA TYR A 71 -5.46 -0.01 -3.69
C TYR A 71 -6.32 -0.92 -4.57
N ARG A 72 -7.56 -1.17 -4.16
CA ARG A 72 -8.53 -1.97 -4.92
C ARG A 72 -9.76 -1.11 -5.20
N GLU A 73 -9.91 -0.66 -6.43
CA GLU A 73 -10.97 0.27 -6.82
C GLU A 73 -12.38 -0.28 -6.55
N GLU A 74 -12.58 -1.58 -6.81
CA GLU A 74 -13.83 -2.32 -6.56
C GLU A 74 -14.31 -2.28 -5.10
N GLN A 75 -13.44 -1.98 -4.14
CA GLN A 75 -13.83 -1.87 -2.72
C GLN A 75 -14.47 -0.51 -2.40
N TYR A 76 -14.28 0.48 -3.26
CA TYR A 76 -14.67 1.87 -3.02
C TYR A 76 -15.69 2.42 -4.03
N LYS A 77 -15.73 1.87 -5.24
CA LYS A 77 -16.71 2.23 -6.28
C LYS A 77 -17.76 1.13 -6.45
N ASP A 78 -18.93 1.52 -6.96
CA ASP A 78 -20.00 0.59 -7.31
C ASP A 78 -19.53 -0.51 -8.27
N LYS A 79 -20.31 -1.60 -8.35
CA LYS A 79 -20.08 -2.81 -9.17
C LYS A 79 -19.81 -2.58 -10.67
N ASN A 80 -19.90 -1.34 -11.15
CA ASN A 80 -19.60 -0.96 -12.54
C ASN A 80 -18.16 -0.49 -12.73
N SER A 81 -17.25 -0.67 -11.75
CA SER A 81 -15.84 -0.36 -11.94
C SER A 81 -15.25 -1.29 -13.00
N LYS A 82 -14.58 -0.70 -14.01
CA LYS A 82 -13.85 -1.44 -15.05
C LYS A 82 -12.63 -2.22 -14.52
N LYS A 83 -12.34 -2.12 -13.23
CA LYS A 83 -11.20 -2.74 -12.55
C LYS A 83 -11.65 -3.79 -11.52
N GLN A 84 -12.59 -4.65 -11.89
CA GLN A 84 -12.98 -5.78 -11.04
C GLN A 84 -11.79 -6.72 -10.85
N HIS A 85 -11.59 -7.21 -9.62
CA HIS A 85 -10.49 -8.09 -9.26
C HIS A 85 -9.08 -7.53 -9.55
N ILE A 86 -8.93 -6.23 -9.81
CA ILE A 86 -7.62 -5.59 -10.00
C ILE A 86 -7.21 -4.89 -8.71
N ALA A 87 -5.96 -5.14 -8.31
CA ALA A 87 -5.28 -4.41 -7.26
C ALA A 87 -4.13 -3.59 -7.85
N ASP A 88 -4.18 -2.28 -7.64
CA ASP A 88 -3.12 -1.35 -7.95
C ASP A 88 -2.08 -1.37 -6.80
N ILE A 89 -0.86 -1.79 -7.10
CA ILE A 89 0.30 -1.63 -6.22
C ILE A 89 0.96 -0.29 -6.53
N LEU A 90 0.74 0.68 -5.67
CA LEU A 90 1.18 2.06 -5.85
C LEU A 90 2.55 2.27 -5.19
N ILE A 91 3.61 2.39 -5.99
CA ILE A 91 4.96 2.70 -5.52
C ILE A 91 5.05 4.23 -5.34
N LYS A 92 4.80 4.71 -4.11
CA LYS A 92 4.79 6.15 -3.79
C LYS A 92 6.15 6.70 -3.35
N LYS A 93 7.07 5.84 -2.92
CA LYS A 93 8.46 6.20 -2.65
C LYS A 93 9.38 5.10 -3.18
N HIS A 94 10.46 5.51 -3.83
CA HIS A 94 11.55 4.61 -4.21
C HIS A 94 12.87 5.41 -4.18
N ARG A 95 13.75 5.17 -3.21
CA ARG A 95 14.99 5.96 -3.04
C ARG A 95 15.94 5.88 -4.25
N ASN A 96 16.01 4.72 -4.90
CA ASN A 96 17.01 4.41 -5.94
C ASN A 96 16.40 4.06 -7.29
N GLY A 97 15.25 4.66 -7.66
CA GLY A 97 14.49 4.18 -8.82
C GLY A 97 13.13 4.87 -8.98
N PRO A 98 12.36 4.52 -10.01
CA PRO A 98 11.14 5.22 -10.35
C PRO A 98 10.00 4.89 -9.38
N THR A 99 9.12 5.87 -9.18
CA THR A 99 7.77 5.66 -8.64
C THR A 99 6.81 5.27 -9.77
N GLY A 100 5.63 4.76 -9.41
CA GLY A 100 4.65 4.33 -10.39
C GLY A 100 3.57 3.44 -9.79
N SER A 101 2.89 2.69 -10.64
CA SER A 101 1.89 1.71 -10.25
C SER A 101 2.06 0.43 -11.05
N VAL A 102 1.75 -0.70 -10.42
CA VAL A 102 1.71 -2.01 -11.06
C VAL A 102 0.34 -2.62 -10.79
N GLU A 103 -0.33 -3.09 -11.83
CA GLU A 103 -1.62 -3.77 -11.71
C GLU A 103 -1.40 -5.28 -11.51
N LEU A 104 -2.09 -5.84 -10.52
CA LEU A 104 -2.10 -7.27 -10.23
C LEU A 104 -3.54 -7.77 -10.22
N TYR A 105 -3.72 -9.04 -10.59
CA TYR A 105 -4.99 -9.72 -10.37
C TYR A 105 -5.11 -10.16 -8.91
N PHE A 106 -6.25 -9.89 -8.29
CA PHE A 106 -6.58 -10.28 -6.92
C PHE A 106 -7.66 -11.36 -6.92
N ASP A 107 -7.27 -12.58 -6.57
CA ASP A 107 -8.19 -13.70 -6.36
C ASP A 107 -8.80 -13.59 -4.96
N ALA A 108 -10.03 -13.08 -4.88
CA ALA A 108 -10.74 -12.87 -3.61
C ALA A 108 -11.05 -14.17 -2.86
N ASN A 109 -11.19 -15.30 -3.57
CA ASN A 109 -11.48 -16.60 -2.94
C ASN A 109 -10.27 -17.16 -2.20
N LYS A 110 -9.06 -16.78 -2.62
CA LYS A 110 -7.79 -17.25 -2.04
C LYS A 110 -7.02 -16.16 -1.30
N THR A 111 -7.51 -14.92 -1.30
CA THR A 111 -6.82 -13.74 -0.76
C THR A 111 -5.38 -13.66 -1.29
N SER A 112 -5.21 -13.80 -2.60
CA SER A 112 -3.90 -13.92 -3.24
C SER A 112 -3.76 -13.01 -4.45
N PHE A 113 -2.57 -12.47 -4.66
CA PHE A 113 -2.22 -11.68 -5.84
C PHE A 113 -1.55 -12.56 -6.89
N ARG A 114 -1.88 -12.34 -8.17
CA ARG A 114 -1.23 -12.97 -9.31
C ARG A 114 -0.77 -11.90 -10.29
N ASN A 115 0.30 -12.21 -11.01
CA ASN A 115 0.72 -11.39 -12.13
C ASN A 115 -0.43 -11.31 -13.14
N LEU A 116 -0.76 -10.10 -13.59
CA LEU A 116 -1.70 -9.90 -14.66
C LEU A 116 -0.98 -10.28 -15.97
N SER A 117 -1.22 -11.48 -16.48
CA SER A 117 -0.77 -11.83 -17.83
C SER A 117 -1.67 -11.14 -18.87
N ARG A 118 -1.13 -10.87 -20.06
CA ARG A 118 -1.88 -10.23 -21.15
C ARG A 118 -3.14 -11.03 -21.53
N GLU A 119 -3.07 -12.35 -21.42
CA GLU A 119 -4.18 -13.30 -21.65
C GLU A 119 -5.26 -13.22 -20.56
N GLN A 120 -4.92 -12.83 -19.33
CA GLN A 120 -5.91 -12.71 -18.23
C GLN A 120 -6.71 -11.42 -18.28
N VAL A 121 -6.22 -10.39 -18.98
CA VAL A 121 -7.01 -9.18 -19.26
C VAL A 121 -8.19 -9.54 -20.17
N GLU A 122 -7.96 -10.39 -21.17
CA GLU A 122 -9.00 -10.85 -22.11
C GLU A 122 -10.02 -11.79 -21.44
N VAL A 123 -9.59 -12.68 -20.54
CA VAL A 123 -10.52 -13.59 -19.81
C VAL A 123 -11.46 -12.82 -18.86
N VAL A 124 -11.01 -11.70 -18.27
CA VAL A 124 -11.89 -10.86 -17.44
C VAL A 124 -12.93 -10.14 -18.30
N GLU A 125 -12.56 -9.72 -19.51
CA GLU A 125 -13.51 -9.13 -20.47
C GLU A 125 -14.53 -10.16 -21.00
N GLU A 126 -14.11 -11.40 -21.29
CA GLU A 126 -15.02 -12.47 -21.74
C GLU A 126 -16.03 -12.92 -20.67
N ILE A 127 -15.67 -12.87 -19.37
CA ILE A 127 -16.60 -13.21 -18.28
C ILE A 127 -17.66 -12.10 -18.07
N GLU A 128 -17.35 -10.85 -18.44
CA GLU A 128 -18.32 -9.74 -18.39
C GLU A 128 -19.24 -9.67 -19.61
N GLU A 129 -18.94 -10.37 -20.71
CA GLU A 129 -19.77 -10.41 -21.93
C GLU A 129 -20.84 -11.53 -21.97
N ILE A 130 -20.91 -12.40 -20.95
CA ILE A 130 -21.88 -13.51 -20.82
C ILE A 130 -22.92 -13.21 -19.73
#